data_AF-A0A7T5RK07-F1
#
_entry.id   AF-A0A7T5RK07-F1
#
_cell.length_a   1.000
_cell.length_b   1.000
_cell.length_c   1.000
_cell.angle_alpha   90.00
_cell.angle_beta   90.00
_cell.angle_gamma   90.00
#
_symmetry.space_group_name_H-M   'P 1'
#
loop_
_entity.id
_entity.type
_entity.pdbx_description
1 polymer ?
#
loop_
_entity_poly.entity_id
_entity_poly.type
_entity_poly.pdbx_seq_one_letter_code
_entity_poly.pdbx_strand_id
1 'polypeptide(L)'
;MVIALNAIVAYLLSGVALKLLWGWFMVPTLGLPVISLVQAIGVGIVISFLTQQHIPRDKDEAKELLIYEVIKPVLAIAVGWVVHLFM
;
A
#
# COMPACT_ATOMS: atom_id res chain seq x y z
N MET A 1 17.55 -0.33 -14.07
CA MET A 1 16.76 -1.57 -14.25
C MET A 1 16.31 -2.15 -12.90
N VAL A 2 17.22 -2.48 -11.97
CA VAL A 2 16.87 -3.06 -10.64
C VAL A 2 15.95 -2.15 -9.80
N ILE A 3 16.21 -0.83 -9.79
CA ILE A 3 15.40 0.16 -9.05
C ILE A 3 13.95 0.19 -9.55
N ALA A 4 13.74 0.15 -10.87
CA ALA A 4 12.41 0.18 -11.47
C ALA A 4 11.61 -1.11 -11.16
N LEU A 5 12.28 -2.27 -11.15
CA LEU A 5 11.65 -3.53 -10.77
C LEU A 5 11.19 -3.50 -9.30
N ASN A 6 12.02 -2.99 -8.40
CA ASN A 6 11.67 -2.87 -6.97
C ASN A 6 10.49 -1.92 -6.75
N ALA A 7 10.45 -0.80 -7.48
CA ALA A 7 9.32 0.13 -7.42
C ALA A 7 8.00 -0.55 -7.85
N ILE A 8 8.02 -1.32 -8.95
CA ILE A 8 6.83 -2.07 -9.40
C ILE A 8 6.37 -3.06 -8.34
N VAL A 9 7.30 -3.79 -7.71
CA VAL A 9 6.97 -4.72 -6.62
C VAL A 9 6.37 -3.98 -5.42
N ALA A 10 6.90 -2.82 -5.05
CA ALA A 10 6.36 -1.99 -3.97
C ALA A 10 4.94 -1.50 -4.26
N TYR A 11 4.64 -1.09 -5.50
CA TYR A 11 3.29 -0.72 -5.92
C TYR A 11 2.30 -1.89 -5.87
N LEU A 12 2.70 -3.07 -6.35
CA LEU A 12 1.87 -4.27 -6.28
C LEU A 12 1.57 -4.68 -4.84
N LEU A 13 2.59 -4.65 -3.98
CA LEU A 13 2.45 -4.97 -2.56
C LEU A 13 1.53 -3.98 -1.84
N SER A 14 1.67 -2.68 -2.14
CA SER A 14 0.78 -1.64 -1.63
C SER A 14 -0.67 -1.85 -2.10
N GLY A 15 -0.87 -2.27 -3.35
CA GLY A 15 -2.20 -2.62 -3.87
C GLY A 15 -2.83 -3.82 -3.15
N VAL A 16 -2.04 -4.86 -2.84
CA VAL A 16 -2.49 -6.01 -2.05
C VAL A 16 -2.87 -5.58 -0.63
N ALA A 17 -2.02 -4.77 0.02
CA ALA A 17 -2.30 -4.24 1.35
C ALA A 17 -3.59 -3.43 1.37
N LEU A 18 -3.76 -2.51 0.42
CA LEU A 18 -4.96 -1.69 0.32
C LEU A 18 -6.21 -2.54 0.09
N LYS A 19 -6.14 -3.55 -0.80
CA LYS A 19 -7.27 -4.48 -1.02
C LYS A 19 -7.68 -5.20 0.27
N LEU A 20 -6.72 -5.74 1.01
CA LEU A 20 -6.99 -6.49 2.25
C LEU A 20 -7.58 -5.58 3.33
N LEU A 21 -6.93 -4.45 3.60
CA LEU A 21 -7.38 -3.48 4.60
C LEU A 21 -8.76 -2.90 4.22
N TRP A 22 -9.00 -2.66 2.94
CA TRP A 22 -10.32 -2.25 2.45
C TRP A 22 -11.38 -3.30 2.75
N GLY A 23 -11.09 -4.57 2.46
CA GLY A 23 -12.00 -5.68 2.76
C GLY A 23 -12.29 -5.83 4.25
N TRP A 24 -11.29 -5.63 5.11
CA TRP A 24 -11.44 -5.80 6.56
C TRP A 24 -12.14 -4.63 7.25
N PHE A 25 -11.89 -3.40 6.80
CA PHE A 25 -12.36 -2.20 7.52
C PHE A 25 -13.41 -1.42 6.73
N MET A 26 -13.19 -1.20 5.43
CA MET A 26 -14.06 -0.31 4.65
C MET A 26 -15.38 -1.00 4.27
N VAL A 27 -15.32 -2.28 3.87
CA VAL A 27 -16.50 -3.05 3.49
C VAL A 27 -17.49 -3.23 4.66
N PRO A 28 -17.10 -3.81 5.83
CA PRO A 28 -18.05 -4.04 6.91
C PRO A 28 -18.50 -2.76 7.63
N THR A 29 -17.64 -1.74 7.75
CA THR A 29 -17.98 -0.52 8.50
C THR A 29 -18.81 0.47 7.69
N LEU A 30 -18.56 0.58 6.38
CA LEU A 30 -19.20 1.58 5.52
C LEU A 30 -20.18 0.97 4.50
N GLY A 31 -20.33 -0.36 4.46
CA GLY A 31 -21.18 -1.05 3.49
C GLY A 31 -20.69 -0.94 2.05
N LEU A 32 -19.38 -0.74 1.85
CA LEU A 32 -18.77 -0.54 0.53
C LEU A 32 -18.60 -1.87 -0.21
N PRO A 33 -18.62 -1.88 -1.56
CA PRO A 33 -18.36 -3.08 -2.33
C PRO A 33 -16.89 -3.54 -2.18
N VAL A 34 -16.69 -4.85 -2.29
CA VAL A 34 -15.35 -5.45 -2.35
C VAL A 34 -14.66 -5.01 -3.64
N ILE A 35 -13.42 -4.55 -3.51
CA ILE A 35 -12.61 -4.11 -4.65
C ILE A 35 -11.68 -5.21 -5.17
N SER A 36 -11.47 -5.25 -6.49
CA SER A 36 -10.46 -6.10 -7.11
C SER A 36 -9.05 -5.53 -6.90
N LEU A 37 -8.02 -6.34 -7.16
CA LEU A 37 -6.62 -5.87 -7.07
C LEU A 37 -6.34 -4.70 -8.03
N VAL A 38 -6.89 -4.76 -9.24
CA VAL A 38 -6.75 -3.68 -10.24
C VAL A 38 -7.38 -2.39 -9.74
N GLN A 39 -8.57 -2.47 -9.13
CA GLN A 39 -9.24 -1.32 -8.53
C GLN A 39 -8.44 -0.75 -7.35
N ALA A 40 -7.91 -1.61 -6.48
CA ALA A 40 -7.08 -1.18 -5.35
C ALA A 40 -5.82 -0.43 -5.83
N ILE A 41 -5.13 -0.94 -6.85
CA ILE A 41 -3.97 -0.25 -7.45
C ILE A 41 -4.40 1.12 -8.02
N GLY A 42 -5.50 1.17 -8.77
CA GLY A 42 -6.02 2.41 -9.33
C GLY A 42 -6.34 3.46 -8.25
N VAL A 43 -7.01 3.04 -7.17
CA VAL A 43 -7.29 3.91 -6.01
C VAL A 43 -5.99 4.38 -5.36
N GLY A 44 -5.01 3.49 -5.17
CA GLY A 44 -3.70 3.84 -4.63
C GLY A 44 -2.97 4.89 -5.45
N ILE A 45 -3.03 4.79 -6.79
CA ILE A 45 -2.47 5.80 -7.70
C ILE A 45 -3.19 7.13 -7.53
N VAL A 46 -4.52 7.16 -7.50
CA VAL A 46 -5.28 8.40 -7.29
C VAL A 46 -4.90 9.04 -5.94
N ILE A 47 -4.84 8.26 -4.87
CA ILE A 47 -4.40 8.73 -3.55
C ILE A 47 -2.97 9.29 -3.60
N SER A 48 -2.07 8.69 -4.40
CA SER A 48 -0.70 9.18 -4.53
C SER A 48 -0.61 10.59 -5.14
N PHE A 49 -1.55 10.95 -6.02
CA PHE A 49 -1.66 12.31 -6.55
C PHE A 49 -2.26 13.31 -5.56
N LEU A 50 -3.01 12.81 -4.56
CA LEU A 50 -3.63 13.62 -3.51
C LEU A 50 -2.75 13.76 -2.27
N THR A 51 -1.64 13.02 -2.20
CA THR A 51 -0.76 12.97 -1.02
C THR A 51 0.66 13.39 -1.39
N GLN A 52 1.36 14.04 -0.45
CA GLN A 52 2.73 14.45 -0.66
C GLN A 52 3.64 13.22 -0.72
N GLN A 53 4.26 12.99 -1.88
CA GLN A 53 5.26 11.95 -2.06
C GLN A 53 6.64 12.48 -1.63
N HIS A 54 7.41 11.65 -0.92
CA HIS A 54 8.80 11.99 -0.59
C HIS A 54 9.69 11.75 -1.81
N ILE A 55 10.41 12.79 -2.24
CA ILE A 55 11.35 12.70 -3.36
C ILE A 55 12.76 12.56 -2.79
N PRO A 56 13.44 11.41 -2.98
CA PRO A 56 14.80 11.22 -2.48
C PRO A 56 15.77 12.18 -3.16
N ARG A 57 16.70 12.75 -2.37
CA ARG A 57 17.70 13.72 -2.81
C ARG A 57 18.96 13.07 -3.36
N ASP A 58 19.24 11.84 -2.94
CA ASP A 58 20.37 11.05 -3.39
C ASP A 58 20.05 9.55 -3.51
N LYS A 59 21.04 8.76 -3.93
CA LYS A 59 20.89 7.33 -4.20
C LYS A 59 20.74 6.48 -2.94
N ASP A 60 21.29 6.91 -1.81
CA ASP A 60 21.22 6.15 -0.58
C ASP A 60 19.86 6.39 0.09
N GLU A 61 19.37 7.62 0.08
CA GLU A 61 18.00 7.94 0.48
C GLU A 61 16.96 7.20 -0.40
N ALA A 62 17.21 7.08 -1.71
CA ALA A 62 16.33 6.31 -2.59
C ALA A 62 16.26 4.82 -2.23
N LYS A 63 17.36 4.22 -1.74
CA LYS A 63 17.37 2.81 -1.30
C LYS A 63 16.61 2.65 0.02
N GLU A 64 16.81 3.56 0.96
CA GLU A 64 16.08 3.56 2.24
C GLU A 64 14.57 3.70 2.01
N LEU A 65 14.17 4.58 1.10
CA LEU A 65 12.78 4.77 0.72
C LEU A 65 12.16 3.48 0.14
N LEU A 66 12.88 2.77 -0.74
CA LEU A 66 12.39 1.49 -1.29
C LEU A 66 12.19 0.42 -0.21
N ILE A 67 13.10 0.34 0.77
CA ILE A 67 12.97 -0.59 1.90
C ILE A 67 11.73 -0.21 2.72
N TYR A 68 11.55 1.07 2.99
CA TYR A 68 10.41 1.59 3.73
C TYR A 68 9.08 1.31 3.00
N GLU A 69 9.03 1.50 1.68
CA GLU A 69 7.84 1.22 0.86
C GLU A 69 7.44 -0.26 0.85
N VAL A 70 8.34 -1.18 1.13
CA VAL A 70 8.03 -2.60 1.29
C VAL A 70 7.62 -2.94 2.72
N ILE A 71 8.34 -2.41 3.72
CA ILE A 71 8.07 -2.70 5.14
C ILE A 71 6.72 -2.12 5.58
N LYS A 72 6.41 -0.89 5.15
CA LYS A 72 5.17 -0.18 5.53
C LYS A 72 3.89 -0.97 5.21
N PRO A 73 3.64 -1.45 3.97
CA PRO A 73 2.42 -2.22 3.68
C PRO A 73 2.37 -3.55 4.43
N VAL A 74 3.51 -4.22 4.66
CA VAL A 74 3.55 -5.46 5.45
C VAL A 74 3.17 -5.20 6.89
N LEU A 75 3.72 -4.16 7.53
CA LEU A 75 3.35 -3.76 8.88
C LEU A 75 1.88 -3.34 8.95
N ALA A 76 1.38 -2.60 7.96
CA ALA A 76 -0.02 -2.19 7.91
C ALA A 76 -0.96 -3.40 7.82
N ILE A 77 -0.63 -4.40 7.00
CA ILE A 77 -1.38 -5.67 6.94
C ILE A 77 -1.31 -6.40 8.28
N ALA A 78 -0.12 -6.54 8.88
CA ALA A 78 0.05 -7.26 10.14
C ALA A 78 -0.77 -6.62 11.27
N VAL A 79 -0.69 -5.30 11.42
CA VAL A 79 -1.47 -4.54 12.41
C VAL A 79 -2.96 -4.64 12.08
N GLY A 80 -3.35 -4.44 10.82
CA GLY A 80 -4.73 -4.56 10.37
C GLY A 80 -5.32 -5.94 10.64
N TRP A 81 -4.54 -7.00 10.45
CA TRP A 81 -4.96 -8.36 10.73
C TRP A 81 -5.22 -8.57 12.23
N VAL A 82 -4.32 -8.09 13.10
CA VAL A 82 -4.51 -8.15 14.55
C VAL A 82 -5.78 -7.41 14.97
N VAL A 83 -6.03 -6.21 14.44
CA VAL A 83 -7.25 -5.45 14.77
C VAL A 83 -8.51 -6.15 14.24
N HIS A 84 -8.44 -6.72 13.03
CA HIS A 84 -9.56 -7.44 12.43
C HIS A 84 -10.00 -8.67 13.26
N LEU A 85 -9.09 -9.28 14.03
CA LEU A 85 -9.45 -10.39 14.93
C LEU A 85 -10.40 -9.98 16.08
N PHE A 86 -10.52 -8.70 16.38
CA PHE A 86 -11.38 -8.18 17.45
C PHE A 86 -12.65 -7.47 16.95
N MET A 87 -12.88 -7.46 15.63
CA MET A 87 -14.06 -6.88 14.99
C MET A 87 -15.15 -7.91 14.69
#